data_AF-A0A3C0FKY5-F1
#
_entry.id   AF-A0A3C0FKY5-F1
#
_cell.length_a   1.000
_cell.length_b   1.000
_cell.length_c   1.000
_cell.angle_alpha   90.00
_cell.angle_beta   90.00
_cell.angle_gamma   90.00
#
_symmetry.space_group_name_H-M   'P 1'
#
loop_
_entity.id
_entity.type
_entity.pdbx_description
1 polymer ?
#
loop_
_entity_poly.entity_id
_entity_poly.type
_entity_poly.pdbx_seq_one_letter_code
_entity_poly.pdbx_strand_id
1 'polypeptide(L)'
;YLDPVLDLLDQNNIPMAIGSNGPHAKMEVSLGKVGLKDRFAGRVCSAHDVANAKPHPDVFLLAAEKIGVDISDCIVVDDSQNGVRAGVASGATTVGLVDITPAEYLLDA
;
A
#
# COMPACT_ATOMS: atom_id res chain seq x y z
N TYR A 1 9.42 -10.10 -10.67
CA TYR A 1 10.64 -9.40 -10.20
C TYR A 1 10.25 -7.96 -9.93
N LEU A 2 10.26 -7.55 -8.65
CA LEU A 2 9.82 -6.21 -8.23
C LEU A 2 10.99 -5.22 -8.14
N ASP A 3 12.21 -5.73 -7.93
CA ASP A 3 13.41 -4.93 -7.69
C ASP A 3 13.66 -3.84 -8.74
N PRO A 4 13.57 -4.07 -10.07
CA PRO A 4 13.82 -3.01 -11.05
C PRO A 4 12.87 -1.81 -10.94
N VAL A 5 11.61 -2.06 -10.55
CA VAL A 5 10.62 -0.99 -10.36
C VAL A 5 10.94 -0.20 -9.10
N LEU A 6 11.20 -0.89 -7.99
CA LEU A 6 11.53 -0.22 -6.74
C LEU A 6 12.85 0.55 -6.84
N ASP A 7 13.85 0.01 -7.55
CA ASP A 7 15.14 0.65 -7.77
C ASP A 7 14.97 1.93 -8.60
N LEU A 8 14.12 1.91 -9.61
CA LEU A 8 13.76 3.10 -10.38
C LEU A 8 13.09 4.17 -9.50
N LEU A 9 12.18 3.77 -8.62
CA LEU A 9 11.52 4.70 -7.70
C LEU A 9 12.52 5.33 -6.72
N ASP A 10 13.41 4.52 -6.13
CA ASP A 10 14.48 5.01 -5.25
C ASP A 10 15.43 5.97 -5.98
N GLN A 11 15.85 5.64 -7.21
CA GLN A 11 16.71 6.50 -8.03
C GLN A 11 16.08 7.86 -8.35
N ASN A 12 14.75 7.94 -8.39
CA ASN A 12 14.01 9.17 -8.62
C ASN A 12 13.54 9.84 -7.32
N ASN A 13 13.98 9.35 -6.15
CA ASN A 13 13.57 9.82 -4.83
C ASN A 13 12.04 9.81 -4.63
N ILE A 14 11.36 8.82 -5.21
CA ILE A 14 9.92 8.64 -5.03
C ILE A 14 9.71 7.84 -3.75
N PRO A 15 9.17 8.44 -2.68
CA PRO A 15 8.99 7.74 -1.43
C PRO A 15 7.86 6.71 -1.52
N MET A 16 7.99 5.63 -0.75
CA MET A 16 7.06 4.51 -0.79
C MET A 16 6.72 4.03 0.62
N ALA A 17 5.52 3.51 0.83
CA ALA A 17 5.11 2.87 2.07
C ALA A 17 4.18 1.69 1.77
N ILE A 18 4.03 0.80 2.75
CA ILE A 18 3.13 -0.34 2.69
C ILE A 18 1.95 -0.08 3.62
N GLY A 19 0.71 -0.24 3.12
CA GLY A 19 -0.50 -0.23 3.93
C GLY A 19 -1.27 -1.54 3.78
N SER A 20 -1.52 -2.27 4.87
CA SER A 20 -2.17 -3.58 4.83
C SER A 20 -3.17 -3.78 5.97
N ASN A 21 -4.22 -4.59 5.74
CA ASN A 21 -5.07 -5.11 6.83
C ASN A 21 -4.39 -6.23 7.63
N GLY A 22 -3.22 -6.73 7.21
CA GLY A 22 -2.49 -7.77 7.94
C GLY A 22 -1.82 -7.23 9.20
N PRO A 23 -1.67 -8.05 10.27
CA PRO A 23 -0.89 -7.68 11.45
C PRO A 23 0.60 -7.61 11.11
N HIS A 24 1.35 -6.78 11.85
CA HIS A 24 2.81 -6.59 11.65
C HIS A 24 3.58 -7.92 11.60
N ALA A 25 3.31 -8.85 12.52
CA ALA A 25 3.97 -10.15 12.54
C ALA A 25 3.82 -10.94 11.21
N LYS A 26 2.65 -10.85 10.55
CA LYS A 26 2.44 -11.48 9.24
C LYS A 26 3.24 -10.76 8.16
N MET A 27 3.22 -9.43 8.16
CA MET A 27 3.94 -8.63 7.17
C MET A 27 5.45 -8.82 7.28
N GLU A 28 6.00 -8.84 8.49
CA GLU A 28 7.43 -9.11 8.73
C GLU A 28 7.88 -10.43 8.11
N VAL A 29 7.09 -11.50 8.30
CA VAL A 29 7.38 -12.81 7.69
C VAL A 29 7.32 -12.73 6.16
N SER A 30 6.25 -12.14 5.61
CA SER A 30 6.08 -12.07 4.15
C SER A 30 7.16 -11.21 3.47
N LEU A 31 7.49 -10.04 4.03
CA LEU A 31 8.52 -9.14 3.51
C LEU A 31 9.93 -9.71 3.69
N GLY A 32 10.19 -10.42 4.79
CA GLY A 32 11.46 -11.11 5.02
C GLY A 32 11.73 -12.17 3.96
N LYS A 33 10.71 -12.95 3.57
CA LYS A 33 10.84 -14.00 2.53
C LYS A 33 11.22 -13.46 1.15
N VAL A 34 10.85 -12.22 0.84
CA VAL A 34 11.12 -11.58 -0.45
C VAL A 34 12.23 -10.53 -0.37
N GLY A 35 12.93 -10.41 0.77
CA GLY A 35 14.05 -9.48 0.93
C GLY A 35 13.67 -7.99 1.02
N LEU A 36 12.39 -7.67 1.27
CA LEU A 36 11.90 -6.29 1.30
C LEU A 36 11.75 -5.69 2.70
N LYS A 37 11.97 -6.49 3.76
CA LYS A 37 11.79 -6.06 5.16
C LYS A 37 12.58 -4.79 5.47
N ASP A 38 13.88 -4.80 5.18
CA ASP A 38 14.76 -3.67 5.53
C ASP A 38 14.50 -2.46 4.63
N ARG A 39 14.14 -2.71 3.35
CA ARG A 39 13.81 -1.64 2.40
C ARG A 39 12.64 -0.79 2.89
N PHE A 40 11.60 -1.41 3.46
CA PHE A 40 10.41 -0.70 3.97
C PHE A 40 10.43 -0.46 5.48
N ALA A 41 11.57 -0.66 6.17
CA ALA A 41 11.64 -0.48 7.61
C ALA A 41 11.12 0.90 8.05
N GLY A 42 10.25 0.92 9.06
CA GLY A 42 9.59 2.14 9.56
C GLY A 42 8.42 2.66 8.70
N ARG A 43 8.23 2.14 7.48
CA ARG A 43 7.23 2.55 6.48
C ARG A 43 6.20 1.47 6.17
N VAL A 44 6.03 0.52 7.09
CA VAL A 44 4.98 -0.50 7.04
C VAL A 44 3.86 -0.10 8.00
N CYS A 45 2.64 0.02 7.49
CA CYS A 45 1.43 0.41 8.23
C CYS A 45 0.44 -0.74 8.23
N SER A 46 -0.09 -1.04 9.40
CA SER A 46 -1.12 -2.05 9.61
C SER A 46 -2.47 -1.40 9.89
N ALA A 47 -3.55 -2.07 9.54
CA ALA A 47 -4.89 -1.73 10.03
C ALA A 47 -4.99 -1.80 11.57
N HIS A 48 -4.05 -2.46 12.24
CA HIS A 48 -3.95 -2.49 13.70
C HIS A 48 -3.34 -1.21 14.29
N ASP A 49 -2.79 -0.32 13.46
CA ASP A 49 -2.23 0.97 13.88
C ASP A 49 -3.25 2.12 13.77
N VAL A 50 -4.44 1.83 13.23
CA VAL A 50 -5.47 2.84 12.89
C VAL A 50 -6.84 2.45 13.43
N ALA A 51 -7.78 3.39 13.43
CA ALA A 51 -9.12 3.18 13.94
C ALA A 51 -9.95 2.24 13.06
N ASN A 52 -9.85 2.40 11.74
CA ASN A 52 -10.66 1.63 10.79
C ASN A 52 -9.79 0.93 9.75
N ALA A 53 -10.02 -0.37 9.56
CA ALA A 53 -9.38 -1.16 8.51
C ALA A 53 -9.96 -0.83 7.13
N LYS A 54 -9.24 -1.19 6.05
CA LYS A 54 -9.78 -1.14 4.67
C LYS A 54 -11.13 -1.87 4.64
N PRO A 55 -12.20 -1.29 4.07
CA PRO A 55 -12.20 -0.25 3.01
C PRO A 55 -12.11 1.20 3.49
N HIS A 56 -11.93 1.47 4.79
CA HIS A 56 -11.64 2.83 5.25
C HIS A 56 -10.22 3.26 4.83
N PRO A 57 -10.00 4.57 4.59
CA PRO A 57 -8.74 5.07 4.04
C PRO A 57 -7.59 5.15 5.04
N ASP A 58 -7.88 4.96 6.34
CA ASP A 58 -6.99 5.30 7.47
C ASP A 58 -5.57 4.77 7.30
N VAL A 59 -5.39 3.52 6.85
CA VAL A 59 -4.05 2.92 6.69
C VAL A 59 -3.24 3.56 5.57
N PHE A 60 -3.89 4.08 4.52
CA PHE A 60 -3.21 4.79 3.44
C PHE A 60 -2.91 6.23 3.82
N LEU A 61 -3.80 6.88 4.58
CA LEU A 61 -3.52 8.20 5.17
C LEU A 61 -2.30 8.15 6.10
N LEU A 62 -2.23 7.13 6.98
CA LEU A 62 -1.07 6.90 7.84
C LEU A 62 0.20 6.61 7.02
N ALA A 63 0.09 5.85 5.94
CA ALA A 63 1.22 5.55 5.06
C ALA A 63 1.77 6.82 4.39
N ALA A 64 0.89 7.69 3.90
CA ALA A 64 1.24 8.98 3.29
C ALA A 64 1.90 9.92 4.32
N GLU A 65 1.35 10.01 5.54
CA GLU A 65 1.95 10.76 6.65
C GLU A 65 3.38 10.29 6.96
N LYS A 66 3.60 8.97 7.06
CA LYS A 66 4.92 8.40 7.35
C LYS A 66 5.99 8.72 6.32
N ILE A 67 5.59 8.96 5.07
CA ILE A 67 6.50 9.32 3.99
C ILE A 67 6.53 10.83 3.72
N GLY A 68 5.72 11.62 4.43
CA GLY A 68 5.67 13.07 4.32
C GLY A 68 5.09 13.57 2.99
N VAL A 69 4.17 12.84 2.38
CA VAL A 69 3.52 13.19 1.11
C VAL A 69 2.03 13.38 1.33
N ASP A 70 1.43 14.38 0.66
CA ASP A 70 -0.03 14.52 0.65
C ASP A 70 -0.67 13.33 -0.06
N ILE A 71 -1.74 12.77 0.51
CA ILE A 71 -2.41 11.60 -0.07
C ILE A 71 -2.92 11.87 -1.50
N SER A 72 -3.25 13.11 -1.85
CA SER A 72 -3.66 13.46 -3.22
C SER A 72 -2.53 13.35 -4.24
N ASP A 73 -1.28 13.42 -3.80
CA ASP A 73 -0.08 13.27 -4.63
C ASP A 73 0.45 11.82 -4.61
N CYS A 74 -0.24 10.91 -3.92
CA CYS A 74 0.11 9.49 -3.85
C CYS A 74 -0.60 8.66 -4.93
N ILE A 75 0.05 7.56 -5.30
CA ILE A 75 -0.56 6.46 -6.04
C ILE A 75 -0.73 5.26 -5.10
N VAL A 76 -1.95 4.77 -4.95
CA VAL A 76 -2.25 3.52 -4.24
C VAL A 76 -2.34 2.38 -5.26
N VAL A 77 -1.60 1.29 -5.03
CA VAL A 77 -1.66 0.05 -5.81
C VAL A 77 -2.12 -1.08 -4.90
N ASP A 78 -3.25 -1.72 -5.23
CA ASP A 78 -3.82 -2.81 -4.44
C ASP A 78 -4.55 -3.83 -5.33
N ASP A 79 -4.53 -5.10 -4.94
CA ASP A 79 -5.13 -6.23 -5.67
C ASP A 79 -6.50 -6.65 -5.11
N SER A 80 -6.99 -5.98 -4.07
CA SER A 80 -8.24 -6.31 -3.39
C SER A 80 -9.30 -5.23 -3.55
N GLN A 81 -10.58 -5.62 -3.58
CA GLN A 81 -11.71 -4.67 -3.58
C GLN A 81 -11.66 -3.70 -2.39
N ASN A 82 -11.40 -4.22 -1.19
CA ASN A 82 -11.32 -3.38 0.01
C ASN A 82 -10.16 -2.39 -0.08
N GLY A 83 -9.03 -2.79 -0.67
CA GLY A 83 -7.89 -1.91 -0.86
C GLY A 83 -8.12 -0.85 -1.92
N VAL A 84 -8.72 -1.20 -3.06
CA VAL A 84 -9.09 -0.21 -4.08
C VAL A 84 -10.08 0.80 -3.49
N ARG A 85 -11.11 0.34 -2.77
CA ARG A 85 -12.06 1.22 -2.05
C ARG A 85 -11.38 2.17 -1.09
N ALA A 86 -10.47 1.64 -0.26
CA ALA A 86 -9.71 2.46 0.68
C ALA A 86 -8.81 3.48 -0.04
N GLY A 87 -8.20 3.09 -1.16
CA GLY A 87 -7.40 4.00 -1.99
C GLY A 87 -8.24 5.15 -2.52
N VAL A 88 -9.38 4.85 -3.15
CA VAL A 88 -10.31 5.86 -3.68
C VAL A 88 -10.83 6.76 -2.56
N ALA A 89 -11.26 6.17 -1.43
CA ALA A 89 -11.74 6.92 -0.26
C ALA A 89 -10.67 7.81 0.38
N SER A 90 -9.39 7.50 0.18
CA SER A 90 -8.28 8.31 0.72
C SER A 90 -8.02 9.57 -0.09
N GLY A 91 -8.53 9.66 -1.32
CA GLY A 91 -8.26 10.77 -2.25
C GLY A 91 -7.04 10.56 -3.14
N ALA A 92 -6.33 9.44 -3.01
CA ALA A 92 -5.20 9.09 -3.86
C ALA A 92 -5.64 8.66 -5.27
N THR A 93 -4.74 8.82 -6.25
CA THR A 93 -4.88 8.11 -7.52
C THR A 93 -4.74 6.61 -7.25
N THR A 94 -5.76 5.82 -7.61
CA THR A 94 -5.80 4.39 -7.25
C THR A 94 -5.74 3.50 -8.49
N VAL A 95 -4.84 2.52 -8.44
CA VAL A 95 -4.62 1.53 -9.50
C VAL A 95 -4.88 0.13 -8.94
N GLY A 96 -5.91 -0.53 -9.47
CA GLY A 96 -6.19 -1.93 -9.16
C GLY A 96 -5.22 -2.87 -9.88
N LEU A 97 -4.46 -3.67 -9.13
CA LEU A 97 -3.57 -4.69 -9.70
C LEU A 97 -4.36 -5.96 -9.99
N VAL A 98 -4.61 -6.23 -11.27
CA VAL A 98 -5.31 -7.43 -11.74
C VAL A 98 -4.30 -8.57 -11.87
N ASP A 99 -4.42 -9.56 -11.00
CA ASP A 99 -3.67 -10.82 -11.09
C ASP A 99 -4.59 -11.98 -10.66
N ILE A 100 -4.84 -12.09 -9.35
CA ILE A 100 -5.72 -13.12 -8.78
C ILE A 100 -7.18 -12.64 -8.76
N THR A 101 -7.41 -11.36 -8.50
CA THR A 101 -8.75 -10.75 -8.50
C THR A 101 -9.14 -10.33 -9.92
N PRO A 102 -10.28 -10.78 -10.48
CA PRO A 102 -10.71 -10.37 -11.82
C PRO A 102 -10.98 -8.87 -11.89
N ALA A 103 -10.66 -8.25 -13.04
CA ALA A 103 -10.72 -6.80 -13.24
C ALA A 103 -12.11 -6.20 -12.94
N GLU A 104 -13.19 -6.89 -13.30
CA GLU A 104 -14.57 -6.47 -13.04
C GLU A 104 -14.82 -6.14 -11.56
N TYR A 105 -14.27 -6.94 -10.65
CA TYR A 105 -14.42 -6.72 -9.22
C TYR A 105 -13.68 -5.48 -8.74
N LEU A 106 -12.57 -5.11 -9.38
CA LEU A 106 -11.79 -3.92 -9.00
C LEU A 106 -12.33 -2.64 -9.64
N LEU A 107 -13.02 -2.74 -10.78
CA LEU A 107 -13.65 -1.58 -11.44
C LEU A 107 -14.92 -1.12 -10.70
N ASP A 108 -15.66 -2.05 -10.10
CA ASP A 108 -16.86 -1.77 -9.30
C ASP A 108 -16.54 -1.40 -7.84
N ALA A 109 -15.23 -1.31 -7.50
CA ALA A 109 -14.75 -1.09 -6.14
C ALA A 109 -14.90 0.38 -5.74
#